data_AF-A0A150QMR9-F1
#
_entry.id   AF-A0A150QMR9-F1
#
_cell.length_a   1.000
_cell.length_b   1.000
_cell.length_c   1.000
_cell.angle_alpha   90.00
_cell.angle_beta   90.00
_cell.angle_gamma   90.00
#
_symmetry.space_group_name_H-M   'P 1'
#
loop_
_entity.id
_entity.type
_entity.pdbx_description
1 polymer ?
#
loop_
_entity_poly.entity_id
_entity_poly.type
_entity_poly.pdbx_seq_one_letter_code
_entity_poly.pdbx_strand_id
1 'polypeptide(L)'
;MEKPYGEANRDRPPASRRAAAEREKAAPAPPEGATAGDAPAVGLAEETPAAASSSAAPAERQLEASPVVTIEEAPPSARERVTKPLLASEALMEDLAPMRPAQDAARTWCAAVGVGFLLLGGLSLAGLRPEGVVAGPPAFVLGIVALFTALTSVSYRQRAVAMVVLGAIATVIGLQSSGTAFGWGAARAGAAIALPAALVFRSRYRAYSGARWLLVAAFLVALPSFGQAVAQLALVDPHLGQLGAVMVILAVLSSLTGFMGSETTGAGTFLAVAVVLAFTADLVVDRLAQLGAFSPGELVGVLSAGVAFAGTSALTSLGLFQILAWRLAADARRIDLHSRPSDKDGPDQRPPSGGEWLT
;
A
#
# COMPACT_ATOMS: atom_id res chain seq x y z
N MET A 1 3.11 -37.36 36.15
CA MET A 1 4.49 -36.80 36.08
C MET A 1 4.68 -36.22 34.70
N GLU A 2 4.29 -34.97 34.51
CA GLU A 2 4.44 -34.24 33.25
C GLU A 2 5.81 -33.55 33.21
N LYS A 3 6.57 -33.74 32.12
CA LYS A 3 7.83 -33.01 31.89
C LYS A 3 7.51 -31.70 31.17
N PRO A 4 7.98 -30.53 31.66
CA PRO A 4 7.79 -29.27 30.98
C PRO A 4 8.79 -29.16 29.81
N TYR A 5 8.27 -29.13 28.58
CA TYR A 5 9.02 -28.71 27.39
C TYR A 5 8.92 -27.19 27.27
N GLY A 6 9.97 -26.47 27.65
CA GLY A 6 9.93 -25.02 27.53
C GLY A 6 11.22 -24.29 27.87
N GLU A 7 12.37 -24.66 27.32
CA GLU A 7 13.57 -23.80 27.49
C GLU A 7 14.68 -23.87 26.42
N ALA A 8 14.50 -24.56 25.29
CA ALA A 8 15.60 -24.81 24.35
C ALA A 8 15.79 -23.76 23.22
N ASN A 9 15.24 -22.54 23.29
CA ASN A 9 15.29 -21.60 22.16
C ASN A 9 15.61 -20.13 22.53
N ARG A 10 16.46 -19.91 23.54
CA ARG A 10 16.91 -18.55 23.93
C ARG A 10 18.28 -18.12 23.38
N ASP A 11 19.08 -19.03 22.82
CA ASP A 11 20.46 -18.71 22.41
C ASP A 11 20.69 -18.58 20.90
N ARG A 12 19.63 -18.42 20.08
CA ARG A 12 19.83 -18.14 18.65
C ARG A 12 20.22 -16.67 18.45
N PRO A 13 21.44 -16.35 18.00
CA PRO A 13 21.83 -14.97 17.75
C PRO A 13 20.94 -14.34 16.66
N PRO A 14 20.65 -13.04 16.76
CA PRO A 14 19.78 -12.36 15.80
C PRO A 14 20.37 -12.45 14.39
N ALA A 15 19.51 -12.79 13.42
CA ALA A 15 19.86 -12.99 12.01
C ALA A 15 20.61 -11.80 11.36
N SER A 16 20.54 -10.61 11.97
CA SER A 16 21.27 -9.41 11.54
C SER A 16 22.79 -9.54 11.61
N ARG A 17 23.36 -10.38 12.50
CA ARG A 17 24.81 -10.59 12.58
C ARG A 17 25.37 -11.50 11.48
N ARG A 18 24.58 -12.42 10.93
CA ARG A 18 25.05 -13.30 9.84
C ARG A 18 25.24 -12.55 8.51
N ALA A 19 24.34 -11.63 8.20
CA ALA A 19 24.41 -10.85 6.96
C ALA A 19 25.61 -9.87 6.90
N ALA A 20 26.09 -9.40 8.06
CA ALA A 20 27.28 -8.56 8.13
C ALA A 20 28.58 -9.37 7.94
N ALA A 21 28.66 -10.55 8.56
CA ALA A 21 29.83 -11.43 8.47
C ALA A 21 30.03 -12.02 7.06
N GLU A 22 28.95 -12.25 6.29
CA GLU A 22 29.06 -12.71 4.90
C GLU A 22 29.45 -11.59 3.92
N ARG A 23 29.12 -10.32 4.21
CA ARG A 23 29.54 -9.17 3.39
C ARG A 23 31.03 -8.84 3.53
N GLU A 24 31.63 -9.10 4.69
CA GLU A 24 33.05 -8.82 4.91
C GLU A 24 33.97 -9.82 4.17
N LYS A 25 33.45 -10.98 3.78
CA LYS A 25 34.21 -12.01 3.06
C LYS A 25 34.18 -11.88 1.52
N ALA A 26 33.44 -10.90 0.99
CA ALA A 26 33.18 -10.74 -0.45
C ALA A 26 33.59 -9.36 -0.99
N ALA A 27 34.57 -8.69 -0.39
CA ALA A 27 35.14 -7.46 -0.94
C ALA A 27 36.24 -7.79 -1.98
N PRO A 28 36.10 -7.41 -3.26
CA PRO A 28 37.18 -7.48 -4.24
C PRO A 28 38.21 -6.37 -4.01
N ALA A 29 39.48 -6.67 -4.27
CA ALA A 29 40.58 -5.72 -4.22
C ALA A 29 40.39 -4.54 -5.20
N PRO A 30 40.83 -3.31 -4.85
CA PRO A 30 40.71 -2.15 -5.73
C PRO A 30 41.73 -2.22 -6.89
N PRO A 31 41.34 -1.90 -8.14
CA PRO A 31 42.29 -1.68 -9.22
C PRO A 31 42.95 -0.30 -9.11
N GLU A 32 44.26 -0.28 -9.25
CA GLU A 32 45.09 0.92 -9.41
C GLU A 32 44.86 1.56 -10.78
N GLY A 33 44.69 2.89 -10.77
CA GLY A 33 45.22 3.84 -11.76
C GLY A 33 44.76 3.75 -13.21
N ALA A 34 43.99 4.75 -13.66
CA ALA A 34 44.21 5.38 -14.97
C ALA A 34 43.59 6.78 -15.02
N THR A 35 44.35 7.67 -15.64
CA THR A 35 44.28 9.13 -15.70
C THR A 35 43.30 9.69 -16.74
N ALA A 36 42.82 10.90 -16.45
CA ALA A 36 42.43 12.03 -17.30
C ALA A 36 42.26 11.86 -18.83
N GLY A 37 41.18 12.46 -19.37
CA GLY A 37 41.16 12.96 -20.75
C GLY A 37 39.77 13.12 -21.38
N ASP A 38 39.36 14.38 -21.57
CA ASP A 38 38.54 14.96 -22.66
C ASP A 38 37.15 14.41 -23.06
N ALA A 39 36.18 15.34 -23.01
CA ALA A 39 35.02 15.43 -23.92
C ALA A 39 35.47 16.16 -25.22
N PRO A 40 34.67 16.29 -26.33
CA PRO A 40 33.22 16.09 -26.44
C PRO A 40 32.66 15.52 -27.78
N ALA A 41 31.33 15.33 -27.79
CA ALA A 41 30.37 15.60 -28.87
C ALA A 41 30.19 14.67 -30.10
N VAL A 42 28.90 14.59 -30.48
CA VAL A 42 28.27 14.32 -31.80
C VAL A 42 27.92 12.86 -32.14
N GLY A 43 26.63 12.64 -32.47
CA GLY A 43 26.16 11.45 -33.17
C GLY A 43 24.66 11.16 -32.99
N LEU A 44 23.81 11.88 -33.72
CA LEU A 44 22.39 11.57 -33.97
C LEU A 44 22.29 10.80 -35.31
N ALA A 45 21.22 10.01 -35.45
CA ALA A 45 20.79 9.22 -36.63
C ALA A 45 21.49 7.83 -36.76
N GLU A 46 20.89 6.74 -37.24
CA GLU A 46 19.61 6.47 -37.90
C GLU A 46 19.39 4.92 -37.94
N GLU A 47 18.17 4.52 -38.30
CA GLU A 47 17.80 3.27 -39.00
C GLU A 47 17.90 1.86 -38.34
N THR A 48 16.73 1.38 -37.88
CA THR A 48 15.89 0.23 -38.33
C THR A 48 16.48 -1.01 -39.09
N PRO A 49 15.72 -2.12 -39.33
CA PRO A 49 16.00 -3.46 -38.79
C PRO A 49 16.24 -4.55 -39.85
N ALA A 50 16.73 -5.72 -39.42
CA ALA A 50 16.69 -7.04 -40.10
C ALA A 50 17.62 -7.98 -39.30
N ALA A 51 17.58 -9.30 -39.32
CA ALA A 51 16.66 -10.32 -39.76
C ALA A 51 17.16 -11.65 -39.16
N ALA A 52 16.24 -12.62 -39.04
CA ALA A 52 16.42 -14.07 -38.93
C ALA A 52 17.85 -14.66 -39.00
N SER A 53 18.15 -15.56 -38.08
CA SER A 53 18.89 -16.79 -38.42
C SER A 53 18.43 -17.96 -37.55
N SER A 54 17.89 -18.94 -38.26
CA SER A 54 17.58 -20.29 -37.84
C SER A 54 18.82 -21.07 -37.39
N SER A 55 18.69 -21.93 -36.39
CA SER A 55 19.30 -23.27 -36.48
C SER A 55 18.58 -24.24 -35.56
N ALA A 56 17.97 -25.23 -36.19
CA ALA A 56 17.42 -26.42 -35.58
C ALA A 56 18.54 -27.44 -35.33
N ALA A 57 18.45 -28.19 -34.25
CA ALA A 57 19.17 -29.45 -34.07
C ALA A 57 18.21 -30.49 -33.47
N PRO A 58 17.98 -31.63 -34.13
CA PRO A 58 17.27 -32.78 -33.58
C PRO A 58 18.26 -33.91 -33.23
N ALA A 59 18.18 -34.47 -32.04
CA ALA A 59 18.72 -35.77 -31.62
C ALA A 59 18.24 -36.01 -30.18
N GLU A 60 17.86 -37.18 -29.69
CA GLU A 60 17.66 -38.52 -30.21
C GLU A 60 16.88 -39.25 -29.10
N ARG A 61 16.07 -40.24 -29.47
CA ARG A 61 15.38 -41.13 -28.52
C ARG A 61 16.40 -42.01 -27.81
N GLN A 62 16.30 -42.14 -26.50
CA GLN A 62 16.71 -43.37 -25.81
C GLN A 62 15.58 -43.86 -24.88
N LEU A 63 14.95 -44.92 -25.37
CA LEU A 63 14.08 -45.86 -24.66
C LEU A 63 15.03 -46.91 -24.07
N GLU A 64 15.17 -46.99 -22.75
CA GLU A 64 15.73 -48.17 -22.10
C GLU A 64 14.91 -48.57 -20.88
N ALA A 65 14.88 -49.89 -20.71
CA ALA A 65 13.85 -50.67 -20.07
C ALA A 65 14.03 -50.77 -18.54
N SER A 66 12.90 -50.98 -17.87
CA SER A 66 12.82 -51.37 -16.46
C SER A 66 13.58 -52.66 -16.14
N PRO A 67 14.03 -52.79 -14.88
CA PRO A 67 13.85 -54.04 -14.17
C PRO A 67 12.90 -53.87 -12.98
N VAL A 68 11.99 -54.83 -12.91
CA VAL A 68 11.11 -55.17 -11.80
C VAL A 68 11.93 -55.34 -10.51
N VAL A 69 11.61 -54.57 -9.47
CA VAL A 69 12.08 -54.83 -8.10
C VAL A 69 10.87 -55.00 -7.19
N THR A 70 10.93 -56.14 -6.51
CA THR A 70 9.95 -56.77 -5.63
C THR A 70 9.59 -55.91 -4.42
N ILE A 71 8.33 -56.04 -4.03
CA ILE A 71 7.64 -55.40 -2.90
C ILE A 71 8.27 -55.86 -1.57
N GLU A 72 8.75 -54.92 -0.76
CA GLU A 72 8.96 -55.10 0.68
C GLU A 72 8.26 -53.94 1.41
N GLU A 73 7.15 -54.26 2.08
CA GLU A 73 6.26 -53.31 2.75
C GLU A 73 6.83 -52.95 4.14
N ALA A 74 7.44 -51.76 4.22
CA ALA A 74 7.99 -51.18 5.45
C ALA A 74 6.97 -50.23 6.13
N PRO A 75 7.01 -50.09 7.48
CA PRO A 75 5.94 -49.47 8.28
C PRO A 75 5.77 -47.96 8.04
N PRO A 76 4.58 -47.37 8.34
CA PRO A 76 4.24 -45.99 8.02
C PRO A 76 4.93 -45.00 8.98
N SER A 77 6.23 -44.78 8.81
CA SER A 77 6.98 -43.74 9.52
C SER A 77 7.24 -42.55 8.60
N ALA A 78 6.81 -41.37 9.07
CA ALA A 78 7.13 -40.05 8.55
C ALA A 78 6.69 -39.77 7.11
N ARG A 79 5.56 -39.05 6.97
CA ARG A 79 5.29 -38.23 5.79
C ARG A 79 6.43 -37.24 5.60
N GLU A 80 7.41 -37.65 4.83
CA GLU A 80 8.43 -36.81 4.25
C GLU A 80 7.69 -35.71 3.48
N ARG A 81 7.69 -34.49 4.02
CA ARG A 81 7.25 -33.33 3.27
C ARG A 81 8.26 -33.17 2.15
N VAL A 82 7.96 -33.76 1.00
CA VAL A 82 8.65 -33.49 -0.25
C VAL A 82 8.41 -32.01 -0.56
N THR A 83 9.26 -31.16 0.01
CA THR A 83 9.48 -29.79 -0.43
C THR A 83 10.04 -29.92 -1.83
N LYS A 84 9.16 -29.83 -2.84
CA LYS A 84 9.59 -29.62 -4.22
C LYS A 84 10.65 -28.52 -4.22
N PRO A 85 11.80 -28.71 -4.89
CA PRO A 85 12.82 -27.67 -4.99
C PRO A 85 12.13 -26.45 -5.60
N LEU A 86 11.97 -25.40 -4.79
CA LEU A 86 11.46 -24.12 -5.24
C LEU A 86 12.36 -23.70 -6.40
N LEU A 87 11.79 -23.59 -7.59
CA LEU A 87 12.53 -23.13 -8.75
C LEU A 87 13.12 -21.75 -8.43
N ALA A 88 14.33 -21.47 -8.88
CA ALA A 88 14.98 -20.17 -8.63
C ALA A 88 14.11 -18.97 -9.07
N SER A 89 13.14 -19.18 -9.99
CA SER A 89 12.11 -18.23 -10.38
C SER A 89 11.02 -17.98 -9.30
N GLU A 90 10.65 -18.98 -8.49
CA GLU A 90 9.75 -18.80 -7.34
C GLU A 90 10.44 -18.03 -6.20
N ALA A 91 11.72 -18.30 -5.95
CA ALA A 91 12.51 -17.53 -4.99
C ALA A 91 12.68 -16.06 -5.43
N LEU A 92 12.80 -15.81 -6.74
CA LEU A 92 12.81 -14.45 -7.31
C LEU A 92 11.43 -13.76 -7.19
N MET A 93 10.32 -14.52 -7.27
CA MET A 93 8.97 -13.99 -7.04
C MET A 93 8.65 -13.71 -5.57
N GLU A 94 9.18 -14.50 -4.62
CA GLU A 94 9.03 -14.22 -3.18
C GLU A 94 9.81 -12.98 -2.72
N ASP A 95 10.93 -12.66 -3.38
CA ASP A 95 11.74 -11.45 -3.12
C ASP A 95 11.23 -10.21 -3.90
N LEU A 96 10.25 -10.39 -4.79
CA LEU A 96 9.65 -9.32 -5.60
C LEU A 96 8.39 -8.68 -5.01
N ALA A 97 7.91 -9.09 -3.83
CA ALA A 97 6.98 -8.26 -3.06
C ALA A 97 7.81 -7.30 -2.21
N PRO A 98 8.22 -6.14 -2.74
CA PRO A 98 9.34 -5.42 -2.20
C PRO A 98 8.85 -4.66 -0.97
N MET A 99 8.99 -5.29 0.20
CA MET A 99 8.61 -4.65 1.46
C MET A 99 9.49 -3.43 1.77
N ARG A 100 10.70 -3.38 1.22
CA ARG A 100 11.66 -2.27 1.44
C ARG A 100 11.20 -0.92 0.88
N PRO A 101 10.80 -0.76 -0.40
CA PRO A 101 10.33 0.54 -0.90
C PRO A 101 9.06 1.04 -0.17
N ALA A 102 8.18 0.13 0.26
CA ALA A 102 7.02 0.51 1.07
C ALA A 102 7.44 0.99 2.48
N GLN A 103 8.49 0.41 3.06
CA GLN A 103 9.05 0.85 4.33
C GLN A 103 9.67 2.24 4.24
N ASP A 104 10.40 2.53 3.17
CA ASP A 104 11.06 3.82 2.99
C ASP A 104 10.04 4.92 2.67
N ALA A 105 9.06 4.63 1.79
CA ALA A 105 7.95 5.54 1.54
C ALA A 105 7.20 5.88 2.85
N ALA A 106 6.95 4.89 3.70
CA ALA A 106 6.28 5.11 4.97
C ALA A 106 7.09 5.99 5.94
N ARG A 107 8.43 5.88 5.93
CA ARG A 107 9.31 6.79 6.69
C ARG A 107 9.22 8.21 6.16
N THR A 108 9.30 8.37 4.85
CA THR A 108 9.22 9.69 4.19
C THR A 108 7.88 10.36 4.50
N TRP A 109 6.77 9.61 4.44
CA TRP A 109 5.46 10.13 4.80
C TRP A 109 5.33 10.46 6.29
N CYS A 110 5.83 9.61 7.19
CA CYS A 110 5.88 9.94 8.62
C CYS A 110 6.69 11.21 8.90
N ALA A 111 7.85 11.36 8.24
CA ALA A 111 8.70 12.52 8.38
C ALA A 111 7.99 13.77 7.84
N ALA A 112 7.40 13.71 6.64
CA ALA A 112 6.68 14.82 6.03
C ALA A 112 5.49 15.27 6.88
N VAL A 113 4.66 14.33 7.35
CA VAL A 113 3.52 14.61 8.23
C VAL A 113 4.00 15.14 9.59
N GLY A 114 5.05 14.55 10.15
CA GLY A 114 5.64 14.99 11.42
C GLY A 114 6.19 16.41 11.35
N VAL A 115 6.93 16.75 10.29
CA VAL A 115 7.41 18.12 10.02
C VAL A 115 6.23 19.07 9.85
N GLY A 116 5.20 18.68 9.09
CA GLY A 116 3.98 19.48 8.95
C GLY A 116 3.32 19.79 10.30
N PHE A 117 3.19 18.79 11.17
CA PHE A 117 2.66 18.96 12.53
C PHE A 117 3.55 19.82 13.43
N LEU A 118 4.87 19.67 13.34
CA LEU A 118 5.83 20.52 14.06
C LEU A 118 5.72 21.98 13.64
N LEU A 119 5.63 22.25 12.33
CA LEU A 119 5.48 23.60 11.82
C LEU A 119 4.13 24.19 12.26
N LEU A 120 3.02 23.46 12.08
CA LEU A 120 1.70 23.92 12.49
C LEU A 120 1.60 24.16 14.01
N GLY A 121 2.14 23.24 14.81
CA GLY A 121 2.21 23.37 16.27
C GLY A 121 3.13 24.52 16.71
N GLY A 122 4.30 24.66 16.08
CA GLY A 122 5.26 25.72 16.35
C GLY A 122 4.73 27.12 16.02
N LEU A 123 4.06 27.28 14.87
CA LEU A 123 3.37 28.53 14.53
C LEU A 123 2.28 28.87 15.56
N SER A 124 1.56 27.86 16.05
CA SER A 124 0.52 28.03 17.06
C SER A 124 1.11 28.46 18.42
N LEU A 125 2.23 27.87 18.83
CA LEU A 125 2.96 28.23 20.05
C LEU A 125 3.59 29.64 19.97
N ALA A 126 4.02 30.06 18.79
CA ALA A 126 4.55 31.39 18.53
C ALA A 126 3.47 32.50 18.54
N GLY A 127 2.18 32.15 18.73
CA GLY A 127 1.08 33.11 18.70
C GLY A 127 0.73 33.63 17.30
N LEU A 128 1.28 33.01 16.24
CA LEU A 128 1.02 33.41 14.86
C LEU A 128 -0.31 32.87 14.33
N ARG A 129 -0.97 31.96 15.07
CA ARG A 129 -2.26 31.38 14.71
C ARG A 129 -3.35 31.80 15.71
N PRO A 130 -4.42 32.47 15.28
CA PRO A 130 -5.59 32.70 16.12
C PRO A 130 -6.17 31.32 16.48
N GLU A 131 -6.46 31.08 17.77
CA GLU A 131 -6.82 29.78 18.37
C GLU A 131 -5.66 28.78 18.63
N GLY A 132 -4.41 29.18 18.39
CA GLY A 132 -3.25 28.29 18.50
C GLY A 132 -2.92 27.79 19.91
N VAL A 133 -3.38 28.45 20.97
CA VAL A 133 -2.94 28.13 22.34
C VAL A 133 -3.43 26.75 22.80
N VAL A 134 -4.63 26.35 22.41
CA VAL A 134 -5.23 25.07 22.84
C VAL A 134 -4.80 23.91 21.92
N ALA A 135 -4.79 24.14 20.60
CA ALA A 135 -4.49 23.10 19.62
C ALA A 135 -2.98 22.96 19.31
N GLY A 136 -2.17 23.97 19.63
CA GLY A 136 -0.74 24.02 19.33
C GLY A 136 0.10 22.95 20.03
N PRO A 137 0.05 22.84 21.38
CA PRO A 137 0.81 21.85 22.13
C PRO A 137 0.57 20.40 21.66
N PRO A 138 -0.67 19.90 21.50
CA PRO A 138 -0.88 18.52 21.05
C PRO A 138 -0.40 18.30 19.61
N ALA A 139 -0.60 19.26 18.70
CA ALA A 139 -0.09 19.17 17.34
C ALA A 139 1.44 19.09 17.30
N PHE A 140 2.11 19.91 18.12
CA PHE A 140 3.56 19.91 18.24
C PHE A 140 4.09 18.57 18.79
N VAL A 141 3.49 18.05 19.87
CA VAL A 141 3.86 16.75 20.44
C VAL A 141 3.64 15.62 19.44
N LEU A 142 2.51 15.60 18.73
CA LEU A 142 2.25 14.63 17.67
C LEU A 142 3.30 14.72 16.55
N GLY A 143 3.74 15.93 16.20
CA GLY A 143 4.82 16.17 15.25
C GLY A 143 6.16 15.58 15.70
N ILE A 144 6.55 15.80 16.96
CA ILE A 144 7.76 15.21 17.56
C ILE A 144 7.69 13.68 17.50
N VAL A 145 6.57 13.10 17.97
CA VAL A 145 6.43 11.65 18.03
C VAL A 145 6.43 11.06 16.61
N ALA A 146 5.74 11.67 15.65
CA ALA A 146 5.76 11.23 14.25
C ALA A 146 7.17 11.29 13.66
N LEU A 147 7.91 12.38 13.87
CA LEU A 147 9.30 12.51 13.40
C LEU A 147 10.22 11.49 14.07
N PHE A 148 10.08 11.28 15.37
CA PHE A 148 10.82 10.26 16.09
C PHE A 148 10.53 8.85 15.55
N THR A 149 9.27 8.52 15.24
CA THR A 149 8.91 7.23 14.62
C THR A 149 9.44 7.08 13.18
N ALA A 150 9.69 8.20 12.48
CA ALA A 150 10.32 8.19 11.16
C ALA A 150 11.82 7.86 11.24
N LEU A 151 12.51 8.45 12.23
CA LEU A 151 13.96 8.32 12.42
C LEU A 151 14.37 7.01 13.12
N THR A 152 13.52 6.47 13.98
CA THR A 152 13.83 5.25 14.73
C THR A 152 13.68 3.97 13.89
N SER A 153 14.59 3.02 14.11
CA SER A 153 14.59 1.68 13.50
C SER A 153 13.55 0.77 14.16
N VAL A 154 12.28 1.18 14.10
CA VAL A 154 11.14 0.44 14.64
C VAL A 154 10.72 -0.66 13.67
N SER A 155 10.25 -1.80 14.21
CA SER A 155 9.72 -2.88 13.38
C SER A 155 8.51 -2.41 12.56
N TYR A 156 8.32 -2.99 11.37
CA TYR A 156 7.22 -2.63 10.46
C TYR A 156 5.85 -2.63 11.16
N ARG A 157 5.59 -3.62 12.02
CA ARG A 157 4.32 -3.76 12.76
C ARG A 157 4.10 -2.64 13.77
N GLN A 158 5.13 -2.34 14.57
CA GLN A 158 5.06 -1.29 15.58
C GLN A 158 4.87 0.08 14.94
N ARG A 159 5.51 0.33 13.79
CA ARG A 159 5.33 1.58 13.04
C ARG A 159 3.91 1.70 12.48
N ALA A 160 3.38 0.65 11.88
CA ALA A 160 2.01 0.64 11.37
C ALA A 160 0.97 0.96 12.46
N VAL A 161 1.12 0.32 13.63
CA VAL A 161 0.28 0.60 14.80
C VAL A 161 0.46 2.04 15.28
N ALA A 162 1.70 2.53 15.36
CA ALA A 162 1.98 3.91 15.77
C ALA A 162 1.34 4.94 14.82
N MET A 163 1.41 4.73 13.51
CA MET A 163 0.75 5.60 12.52
C MET A 163 -0.76 5.65 12.73
N VAL A 164 -1.40 4.49 12.95
CA VAL A 164 -2.84 4.42 13.20
C VAL A 164 -3.21 5.11 14.51
N VAL A 165 -2.46 4.86 15.59
CA VAL A 165 -2.72 5.46 16.91
C VAL A 165 -2.52 6.97 16.88
N LEU A 166 -1.41 7.46 16.30
CA LEU A 166 -1.13 8.89 16.19
C LEU A 166 -2.19 9.60 15.35
N GLY A 167 -2.54 9.02 14.20
CA GLY A 167 -3.57 9.54 13.33
C GLY A 167 -4.94 9.55 14.00
N ALA A 168 -5.32 8.49 14.70
CA ALA A 168 -6.58 8.43 15.45
C ALA A 168 -6.64 9.48 16.58
N ILE A 169 -5.57 9.63 17.36
CA ILE A 169 -5.49 10.68 18.40
C ILE A 169 -5.64 12.06 17.76
N ALA A 170 -4.92 12.33 16.68
CA ALA A 170 -4.99 13.61 15.98
C ALA A 170 -6.39 13.89 15.40
N THR A 171 -7.05 12.87 14.84
CA THR A 171 -8.43 12.96 14.36
C THR A 171 -9.39 13.25 15.50
N VAL A 172 -9.28 12.55 16.64
CA VAL A 172 -10.15 12.79 17.80
C VAL A 172 -10.00 14.22 18.32
N ILE A 173 -8.76 14.70 18.46
CA ILE A 173 -8.48 16.08 18.87
C ILE A 173 -9.08 17.08 17.88
N GLY A 174 -8.91 16.84 16.57
CA GLY A 174 -9.48 17.68 15.52
C GLY A 174 -11.01 17.67 15.52
N LEU A 175 -11.65 16.53 15.77
CA LEU A 175 -13.11 16.43 15.86
C LEU A 175 -13.65 17.22 17.06
N GLN A 176 -12.99 17.09 18.22
CA GLN A 176 -13.36 17.82 19.43
C GLN A 176 -13.24 19.34 19.26
N SER A 177 -12.18 19.82 18.60
CA SER A 177 -12.00 21.26 18.39
C SER A 177 -12.94 21.84 17.33
N SER A 178 -13.38 21.02 16.37
CA SER A 178 -14.18 21.48 15.25
C SER A 178 -15.62 21.85 15.61
N GLY A 179 -16.16 21.37 16.75
CA GLY A 179 -17.57 21.55 17.11
C GLY A 179 -18.57 20.90 16.13
N THR A 180 -18.10 20.15 15.12
CA THR A 180 -18.98 19.37 14.26
C THR A 180 -19.68 18.31 15.10
N ALA A 181 -20.93 17.98 14.75
CA ALA A 181 -21.61 16.84 15.35
C ALA A 181 -20.71 15.61 15.18
N PHE A 182 -20.16 15.14 16.31
CA PHE A 182 -19.06 14.17 16.38
C PHE A 182 -19.27 12.97 15.45
N GLY A 183 -20.53 12.53 15.27
CA GLY A 183 -20.90 11.45 14.37
C GLY A 183 -20.55 11.68 12.89
N TRP A 184 -20.86 12.84 12.33
CA TRP A 184 -20.61 13.13 10.91
C TRP A 184 -19.12 13.30 10.61
N GLY A 185 -18.42 14.03 11.49
CA GLY A 185 -16.97 14.19 11.37
C GLY A 185 -16.23 12.85 11.50
N ALA A 186 -16.66 11.98 12.44
CA ALA A 186 -16.08 10.65 12.59
C ALA A 186 -16.36 9.75 11.36
N ALA A 187 -17.56 9.80 10.79
CA ALA A 187 -17.88 9.06 9.57
C ALA A 187 -17.01 9.51 8.39
N ARG A 188 -16.84 10.82 8.21
CA ARG A 188 -15.95 11.40 7.18
C ARG A 188 -14.51 10.94 7.36
N ALA A 189 -13.98 11.01 8.58
CA ALA A 189 -12.63 10.53 8.87
C ALA A 189 -12.49 9.02 8.61
N GLY A 190 -13.46 8.22 9.05
CA GLY A 190 -13.49 6.78 8.79
C GLY A 190 -13.44 6.47 7.29
N ALA A 191 -14.23 7.18 6.48
CA ALA A 191 -14.23 7.05 5.02
C ALA A 191 -12.86 7.44 4.41
N ALA A 192 -12.31 8.59 4.81
CA ALA A 192 -11.02 9.11 4.34
C ALA A 192 -9.82 8.23 4.76
N ILE A 193 -10.00 7.33 5.73
CA ILE A 193 -8.97 6.39 6.19
C ILE A 193 -9.16 5.02 5.53
N ALA A 194 -10.38 4.45 5.61
CA ALA A 194 -10.66 3.08 5.21
C ALA A 194 -10.62 2.89 3.68
N LEU A 195 -11.22 3.80 2.91
CA LEU A 195 -11.26 3.70 1.44
C LEU A 195 -9.85 3.74 0.83
N PRO A 196 -9.00 4.74 1.14
CA PRO A 196 -7.64 4.77 0.60
C PRO A 196 -6.82 3.54 1.01
N ALA A 197 -6.96 3.06 2.26
CA ALA A 197 -6.25 1.86 2.72
C ALA A 197 -6.67 0.61 1.94
N ALA A 198 -7.98 0.43 1.71
CA ALA A 198 -8.51 -0.69 0.95
C ALA A 198 -8.14 -0.62 -0.55
N LEU A 199 -8.14 0.57 -1.15
CA LEU A 199 -7.73 0.78 -2.55
C LEU A 199 -6.24 0.48 -2.77
N VAL A 200 -5.37 0.93 -1.87
CA VAL A 200 -3.93 0.62 -1.92
C VAL A 200 -3.70 -0.87 -1.65
N PHE A 201 -4.45 -1.48 -0.74
CA PHE A 201 -4.38 -2.92 -0.52
C PHE A 201 -4.79 -3.70 -1.78
N ARG A 202 -5.90 -3.30 -2.39
CA ARG A 202 -6.42 -3.93 -3.61
C ARG A 202 -5.46 -3.81 -4.80
N SER A 203 -4.81 -2.66 -4.99
CA SER A 203 -3.86 -2.45 -6.08
C SER A 203 -2.59 -3.28 -5.93
N ARG A 204 -2.15 -3.54 -4.69
CA ARG A 204 -0.96 -4.37 -4.40
C ARG A 204 -1.27 -5.86 -4.36
N TYR A 205 -2.44 -6.26 -3.88
CA TYR A 205 -2.87 -7.66 -3.74
C TYR A 205 -4.00 -8.00 -4.72
N ARG A 206 -3.76 -7.76 -6.02
CA ARG A 206 -4.79 -7.86 -7.07
C ARG A 206 -5.34 -9.28 -7.30
N ALA A 207 -4.57 -10.33 -6.99
CA ALA A 207 -5.00 -11.72 -7.11
C ALA A 207 -5.80 -12.21 -5.90
N TYR A 208 -5.70 -11.53 -4.75
CA TYR A 208 -6.34 -11.96 -3.52
C TYR A 208 -7.84 -11.63 -3.53
N SER A 209 -8.68 -12.67 -3.54
CA SER A 209 -10.16 -12.53 -3.55
C SER A 209 -10.68 -11.75 -2.33
N GLY A 210 -10.04 -11.92 -1.17
CA GLY A 210 -10.37 -11.19 0.06
C GLY A 210 -10.19 -9.68 -0.04
N ALA A 211 -9.38 -9.18 -0.99
CA ALA A 211 -9.21 -7.74 -1.20
C ALA A 211 -10.51 -7.06 -1.66
N ARG A 212 -11.39 -7.77 -2.38
CA ARG A 212 -12.71 -7.25 -2.76
C ARG A 212 -13.60 -7.06 -1.54
N TRP A 213 -13.59 -7.99 -0.60
CA TRP A 213 -14.37 -7.90 0.63
C TRP A 213 -13.89 -6.76 1.53
N LEU A 214 -12.58 -6.50 1.59
CA LEU A 214 -12.04 -5.32 2.27
C LEU A 214 -12.53 -4.02 1.63
N LEU A 215 -12.58 -3.97 0.30
CA LEU A 215 -13.10 -2.81 -0.41
C LEU A 215 -14.59 -2.62 -0.14
N VAL A 216 -15.40 -3.69 -0.14
CA VAL A 216 -16.82 -3.64 0.28
C VAL A 216 -16.95 -3.09 1.70
N ALA A 217 -16.17 -3.60 2.66
CA ALA A 217 -16.19 -3.10 4.04
C ALA A 217 -15.82 -1.61 4.13
N ALA A 218 -14.82 -1.15 3.37
CA ALA A 218 -14.47 0.26 3.31
C ALA A 218 -15.58 1.14 2.71
N PHE A 219 -16.29 0.65 1.68
CA PHE A 219 -17.48 1.31 1.15
C PHE A 219 -18.60 1.40 2.17
N LEU A 220 -18.86 0.34 2.93
CA LEU A 220 -19.85 0.35 4.01
C LEU A 220 -19.50 1.41 5.07
N VAL A 221 -18.22 1.54 5.43
CA VAL A 221 -17.74 2.61 6.34
C VAL A 221 -17.93 4.00 5.73
N ALA A 222 -17.84 4.13 4.40
CA ALA A 222 -18.01 5.40 3.71
C ALA A 222 -19.49 5.79 3.46
N LEU A 223 -20.44 4.86 3.56
CA LEU A 223 -21.86 5.10 3.28
C LEU A 223 -22.45 6.29 4.05
N PRO A 224 -22.21 6.49 5.36
CA PRO A 224 -22.79 7.63 6.07
C PRO A 224 -22.28 8.97 5.54
N SER A 225 -20.99 9.06 5.20
CA SER A 225 -20.40 10.28 4.63
C SER A 225 -20.89 10.53 3.20
N PHE A 226 -21.08 9.47 2.40
CA PHE A 226 -21.65 9.57 1.06
C PHE A 226 -23.11 10.01 1.12
N GLY A 227 -23.91 9.43 2.02
CA GLY A 227 -25.30 9.81 2.24
C GLY A 227 -25.44 11.27 2.66
N GLN A 228 -24.54 11.77 3.53
CA GLN A 228 -24.48 13.18 3.88
C GLN A 228 -24.20 14.07 2.67
N ALA A 229 -23.21 13.71 1.83
CA ALA A 229 -22.90 14.47 0.61
C ALA A 229 -24.08 14.51 -0.38
N VAL A 230 -24.77 13.39 -0.57
CA VAL A 230 -25.99 13.33 -1.40
C VAL A 230 -27.12 14.17 -0.80
N ALA A 231 -27.33 14.10 0.52
CA ALA A 231 -28.34 14.90 1.19
C ALA A 231 -28.05 16.41 1.08
N GLN A 232 -26.79 16.83 1.20
CA GLN A 232 -26.38 18.21 0.99
C GLN A 232 -26.68 18.70 -0.44
N LEU A 233 -26.44 17.85 -1.45
CA LEU A 233 -26.72 18.19 -2.84
C LEU A 233 -28.23 18.25 -3.14
N ALA A 234 -29.04 17.41 -2.50
CA ALA A 234 -30.46 17.28 -2.78
C ALA A 234 -31.36 18.25 -1.99
N LEU A 235 -30.98 18.60 -0.76
CA LEU A 235 -31.85 19.30 0.19
C LEU A 235 -31.45 20.74 0.46
N VAL A 236 -30.24 21.15 0.08
CA VAL A 236 -29.72 22.48 0.39
C VAL A 236 -29.64 23.32 -0.88
N ASP A 237 -30.02 24.60 -0.75
CA ASP A 237 -29.92 25.58 -1.83
C ASP A 237 -28.49 25.66 -2.40
N PRO A 238 -28.35 26.01 -3.70
CA PRO A 238 -27.06 26.06 -4.37
C PRO A 238 -26.08 27.01 -3.65
N HIS A 239 -25.08 26.40 -3.00
CA HIS A 239 -24.04 27.07 -2.22
C HIS A 239 -22.66 26.45 -2.51
N LEU A 240 -21.58 27.15 -2.14
CA LEU A 240 -20.20 26.67 -2.31
C LEU A 240 -19.96 25.26 -1.73
N GLY A 241 -20.62 24.90 -0.63
CA GLY A 241 -20.55 23.55 -0.03
C GLY A 241 -20.92 22.39 -0.96
N GLN A 242 -21.71 22.64 -2.02
CA GLN A 242 -22.08 21.59 -2.98
C GLN A 242 -20.87 21.12 -3.79
N LEU A 243 -19.87 21.98 -4.03
CA LEU A 243 -18.64 21.59 -4.70
C LEU A 243 -17.89 20.51 -3.91
N GLY A 244 -17.84 20.64 -2.58
CA GLY A 244 -17.27 19.63 -1.68
C GLY A 244 -17.99 18.29 -1.78
N ALA A 245 -19.31 18.32 -1.66
CA ALA A 245 -20.16 17.14 -1.77
C ALA A 245 -20.01 16.43 -3.12
N VAL A 246 -20.00 17.19 -4.23
CA VAL A 246 -19.78 16.64 -5.58
C VAL A 246 -18.41 15.98 -5.69
N MET A 247 -17.35 16.59 -5.16
CA MET A 247 -16.01 16.00 -5.17
C MET A 247 -15.95 14.67 -4.38
N VAL A 248 -16.61 14.60 -3.22
CA VAL A 248 -16.72 13.36 -2.44
C VAL A 248 -17.49 12.29 -3.19
N ILE A 249 -18.64 12.63 -3.77
CA ILE A 249 -19.45 11.71 -4.58
C ILE A 249 -18.61 11.16 -5.74
N LEU A 250 -17.94 12.03 -6.50
CA LEU A 250 -17.09 11.62 -7.61
C LEU A 250 -15.92 10.75 -7.16
N ALA A 251 -15.28 11.05 -6.03
CA ALA A 251 -14.19 10.24 -5.50
C ALA A 251 -14.67 8.85 -5.05
N VAL A 252 -15.80 8.77 -4.34
CA VAL A 252 -16.41 7.51 -3.90
C VAL A 252 -16.86 6.68 -5.11
N LEU A 253 -17.53 7.28 -6.10
CA LEU A 253 -17.92 6.58 -7.33
C LEU A 253 -16.71 6.12 -8.13
N SER A 254 -15.67 6.96 -8.25
CA SER A 254 -14.42 6.59 -8.92
C SER A 254 -13.72 5.42 -8.22
N SER A 255 -13.84 5.30 -6.90
CA SER A 255 -13.28 4.17 -6.17
C SER A 255 -13.95 2.82 -6.48
N LEU A 256 -15.13 2.81 -7.12
CA LEU A 256 -15.77 1.58 -7.60
C LEU A 256 -14.96 0.91 -8.70
N THR A 257 -14.11 1.64 -9.42
CA THR A 257 -13.16 1.06 -10.37
C THR A 257 -12.20 0.07 -9.71
N GLY A 258 -12.02 0.12 -8.38
CA GLY A 258 -11.26 -0.87 -7.61
C GLY A 258 -11.88 -2.28 -7.61
N PHE A 259 -13.18 -2.41 -7.95
CA PHE A 259 -13.84 -3.70 -8.12
C PHE A 259 -13.60 -4.35 -9.48
N MET A 260 -13.14 -3.58 -10.46
CA MET A 260 -12.84 -4.11 -11.80
C MET A 260 -11.66 -5.11 -11.76
N GLY A 261 -11.39 -5.73 -12.92
CA GLY A 261 -10.40 -6.79 -13.08
C GLY A 261 -8.97 -6.39 -12.68
N SER A 262 -8.06 -7.37 -12.63
CA SER A 262 -6.64 -7.15 -12.32
C SER A 262 -5.98 -6.06 -13.16
N GLU A 263 -6.41 -5.91 -14.41
CA GLU A 263 -5.82 -4.99 -15.38
C GLU A 263 -6.05 -3.51 -15.05
N THR A 264 -7.17 -3.16 -14.40
CA THR A 264 -7.52 -1.77 -14.09
C THR A 264 -7.19 -1.38 -12.64
N THR A 265 -6.78 -2.35 -11.81
CA THR A 265 -6.52 -2.12 -10.37
C THR A 265 -5.27 -1.28 -10.08
N GLY A 266 -4.41 -1.03 -11.07
CA GLY A 266 -3.24 -0.16 -10.94
C GLY A 266 -3.59 1.30 -10.58
N ALA A 267 -4.78 1.76 -10.97
CA ALA A 267 -5.26 3.11 -10.66
C ALA A 267 -5.56 3.32 -9.15
N GLY A 268 -5.69 2.23 -8.37
CA GLY A 268 -6.11 2.29 -6.97
C GLY A 268 -5.22 3.17 -6.07
N THR A 269 -3.91 3.26 -6.34
CA THR A 269 -3.02 4.16 -5.58
C THR A 269 -3.29 5.63 -5.85
N PHE A 270 -3.61 6.00 -7.10
CA PHE A 270 -3.94 7.38 -7.45
C PHE A 270 -5.32 7.76 -6.92
N LEU A 271 -6.28 6.83 -7.01
CA LEU A 271 -7.62 7.00 -6.44
C LEU A 271 -7.57 7.15 -4.92
N ALA A 272 -6.69 6.42 -4.23
CA ALA A 272 -6.50 6.58 -2.79
C ALA A 272 -6.10 8.03 -2.42
N VAL A 273 -5.20 8.65 -3.19
CA VAL A 273 -4.83 10.06 -3.01
C VAL A 273 -6.01 10.97 -3.33
N ALA A 274 -6.70 10.74 -4.45
CA ALA A 274 -7.85 11.53 -4.87
C ALA A 274 -8.97 11.51 -3.80
N VAL A 275 -9.21 10.37 -3.17
CA VAL A 275 -10.19 10.22 -2.07
C VAL A 275 -9.81 11.06 -0.86
N VAL A 276 -8.54 11.01 -0.40
CA VAL A 276 -8.09 11.85 0.72
C VAL A 276 -8.25 13.34 0.38
N LEU A 277 -7.87 13.75 -0.83
CA LEU A 277 -7.99 15.14 -1.28
C LEU A 277 -9.45 15.58 -1.40
N ALA A 278 -10.34 14.73 -1.90
CA ALA A 278 -11.76 15.04 -2.03
C ALA A 278 -12.42 15.26 -0.67
N PHE A 279 -12.20 14.36 0.31
CA PHE A 279 -12.70 14.55 1.67
C PHE A 279 -12.10 15.76 2.37
N THR A 280 -10.84 16.08 2.08
CA THR A 280 -10.20 17.29 2.60
C THR A 280 -10.81 18.56 1.98
N ALA A 281 -11.00 18.56 0.66
CA ALA A 281 -11.62 19.67 -0.06
C ALA A 281 -13.05 19.90 0.42
N ASP A 282 -13.83 18.84 0.63
CA ASP A 282 -15.17 18.91 1.21
C ASP A 282 -15.16 19.58 2.59
N LEU A 283 -14.26 19.17 3.49
CA LEU A 283 -14.11 19.80 4.80
C LEU A 283 -13.73 21.28 4.69
N VAL A 284 -12.77 21.63 3.83
CA VAL A 284 -12.29 23.01 3.66
C VAL A 284 -13.39 23.89 3.06
N VAL A 285 -14.07 23.43 2.01
CA VAL A 285 -15.12 24.19 1.33
C VAL A 285 -16.33 24.38 2.23
N ASP A 286 -16.75 23.35 2.96
CA ASP A 286 -17.82 23.46 3.96
C ASP A 286 -17.49 24.50 5.04
N ARG A 287 -16.24 24.51 5.52
CA ARG A 287 -15.79 25.51 6.51
C ARG A 287 -15.70 26.91 5.94
N LEU A 288 -15.20 27.08 4.72
CA LEU A 288 -15.16 28.38 4.05
C LEU A 288 -16.57 28.92 3.80
N ALA A 289 -17.53 28.06 3.46
CA ALA A 289 -18.92 28.45 3.25
C ALA A 289 -19.61 28.92 4.55
N GLN A 290 -19.12 28.52 5.72
CA GLN A 290 -19.63 28.93 7.02
C GLN A 290 -18.99 30.23 7.54
N LEU A 291 -17.94 30.75 6.89
CA LEU A 291 -17.31 32.00 7.30
C LEU A 291 -18.22 33.18 6.94
N GLY A 292 -18.64 33.95 7.95
CA GLY A 292 -19.42 35.18 7.75
C GLY A 292 -18.60 36.33 7.17
N ALA A 293 -17.28 36.31 7.33
CA ALA A 293 -16.35 37.28 6.76
C ALA A 293 -15.01 36.61 6.45
N PHE A 294 -14.37 36.98 5.34
CA PHE A 294 -13.05 36.45 4.99
C PHE A 294 -11.94 37.21 5.74
N SER A 295 -11.63 36.80 6.96
CA SER A 295 -10.41 37.25 7.63
C SER A 295 -9.21 36.37 7.23
N PRO A 296 -8.01 36.92 7.02
CA PRO A 296 -6.82 36.11 6.71
C PRO A 296 -6.52 35.05 7.79
N GLY A 297 -6.81 35.36 9.06
CA GLY A 297 -6.63 34.45 10.18
C GLY A 297 -7.55 33.22 10.11
N GLU A 298 -8.83 33.43 9.82
CA GLU A 298 -9.80 32.33 9.63
C GLU A 298 -9.44 31.48 8.41
N LEU A 299 -9.03 32.11 7.30
CA LEU A 299 -8.60 31.39 6.11
C LEU A 299 -7.40 30.49 6.41
N VAL A 300 -6.38 31.01 7.09
CA VAL A 300 -5.20 30.22 7.53
C VAL A 300 -5.64 29.10 8.48
N GLY A 301 -6.58 29.36 9.39
CA GLY A 301 -7.15 28.38 10.31
C GLY A 301 -7.83 27.21 9.59
N VAL A 302 -8.68 27.51 8.60
CA VAL A 302 -9.38 26.49 7.80
C VAL A 302 -8.42 25.69 6.94
N LEU A 303 -7.50 26.35 6.23
CA LEU A 303 -6.53 25.67 5.37
C LEU A 303 -5.59 24.77 6.17
N SER A 304 -5.10 25.24 7.32
CA SER A 304 -4.25 24.43 8.20
C SER A 304 -5.00 23.25 8.84
N ALA A 305 -6.28 23.41 9.17
CA ALA A 305 -7.14 22.29 9.59
C ALA A 305 -7.31 21.26 8.46
N GLY A 306 -7.52 21.72 7.21
CA GLY A 306 -7.56 20.86 6.03
C GLY A 306 -6.26 20.08 5.82
N VAL A 307 -5.10 20.75 5.90
CA VAL A 307 -3.78 20.09 5.80
C VAL A 307 -3.57 19.06 6.91
N ALA A 308 -3.94 19.39 8.15
CA ALA A 308 -3.86 18.46 9.27
C ALA A 308 -4.79 17.23 9.08
N PHE A 309 -6.01 17.45 8.59
CA PHE A 309 -6.96 16.38 8.27
C PHE A 309 -6.42 15.47 7.15
N ALA A 310 -5.88 16.04 6.06
CA ALA A 310 -5.27 15.29 4.97
C ALA A 310 -4.09 14.45 5.47
N GLY A 311 -3.17 15.06 6.23
CA GLY A 311 -1.99 14.41 6.77
C GLY A 311 -2.33 13.25 7.71
N THR A 312 -3.31 13.44 8.60
CA THR A 312 -3.74 12.40 9.55
C THR A 312 -4.48 11.28 8.86
N SER A 313 -5.39 11.59 7.93
CA SER A 313 -6.12 10.58 7.17
C SER A 313 -5.17 9.74 6.31
N ALA A 314 -4.22 10.38 5.62
CA ALA A 314 -3.20 9.70 4.84
C ALA A 314 -2.28 8.81 5.71
N LEU A 315 -1.81 9.34 6.85
CA LEU A 315 -0.95 8.59 7.77
C LEU A 315 -1.68 7.37 8.35
N THR A 316 -2.92 7.55 8.81
CA THR A 316 -3.74 6.47 9.38
C THR A 316 -4.08 5.44 8.31
N SER A 317 -4.41 5.88 7.10
CA SER A 317 -4.67 4.99 5.96
C SER A 317 -3.44 4.14 5.61
N LEU A 318 -2.25 4.74 5.55
CA LEU A 318 -1.00 4.01 5.33
C LEU A 318 -0.73 3.01 6.45
N GLY A 319 -0.93 3.40 7.71
CA GLY A 319 -0.79 2.50 8.86
C GLY A 319 -1.78 1.34 8.79
N LEU A 320 -3.04 1.60 8.45
CA LEU A 320 -4.08 0.58 8.28
C LEU A 320 -3.75 -0.38 7.14
N PHE A 321 -3.31 0.14 5.99
CA PHE A 321 -2.80 -0.67 4.89
C PHE A 321 -1.67 -1.60 5.33
N GLN A 322 -0.70 -1.09 6.11
CA GLN A 322 0.42 -1.91 6.60
C GLN A 322 -0.04 -3.01 7.58
N ILE A 323 -1.02 -2.73 8.44
CA ILE A 323 -1.61 -3.74 9.33
C ILE A 323 -2.32 -4.81 8.50
N LEU A 324 -3.12 -4.42 7.51
CA LEU A 324 -3.83 -5.35 6.61
C LEU A 324 -2.83 -6.20 5.81
N ALA A 325 -1.81 -5.57 5.22
CA ALA A 325 -0.73 -6.24 4.51
C ALA A 325 -0.02 -7.24 5.42
N TRP A 326 0.33 -6.86 6.64
CA TRP A 326 0.97 -7.78 7.58
C TRP A 326 0.06 -8.96 7.94
N ARG A 327 -1.21 -8.72 8.24
CA ARG A 327 -2.15 -9.77 8.67
C ARG A 327 -2.53 -10.73 7.56
N LEU A 328 -2.70 -10.23 6.33
CA LEU A 328 -3.28 -10.99 5.22
C LEU A 328 -2.23 -11.42 4.18
N ALA A 329 -0.99 -10.94 4.24
CA ALA A 329 0.03 -11.32 3.26
C ALA A 329 0.30 -12.83 3.24
N ALA A 330 0.23 -13.51 4.37
CA ALA A 330 0.43 -14.96 4.43
C ALA A 330 -0.65 -15.70 3.62
N ASP A 331 -1.91 -15.30 3.75
CA ASP A 331 -3.03 -15.91 3.01
C ASP A 331 -3.02 -15.49 1.54
N ALA A 332 -2.69 -14.22 1.25
CA ALA A 332 -2.58 -13.73 -0.11
C ALA A 332 -1.51 -14.48 -0.92
N ARG A 333 -0.38 -14.83 -0.30
CA ARG A 333 0.70 -15.60 -0.95
C ARG A 333 0.30 -17.05 -1.25
N ARG A 334 -0.55 -17.67 -0.42
CA ARG A 334 -0.96 -19.08 -0.61
C ARG A 334 -1.86 -19.30 -1.81
N ILE A 335 -2.69 -18.31 -2.14
CA ILE A 335 -3.70 -18.41 -3.21
C ILE A 335 -3.06 -18.29 -4.61
N ASP A 336 -1.95 -17.56 -4.73
CA ASP A 336 -1.31 -17.29 -6.01
C ASP A 336 -0.56 -18.51 -6.57
N LEU A 337 0.01 -19.37 -5.70
CA LEU A 337 0.88 -20.49 -6.10
C LEU A 337 0.13 -21.74 -6.60
N HIS A 338 -1.17 -21.84 -6.35
CA HIS A 338 -1.95 -23.05 -6.63
C HIS A 338 -3.25 -22.79 -7.40
N SER A 339 -3.41 -21.58 -7.94
CA SER A 339 -4.48 -21.33 -8.90
C SER A 339 -4.19 -22.19 -10.13
N ARG A 340 -4.80 -23.39 -10.18
CA ARG A 340 -4.76 -24.26 -11.35
C ARG A 340 -5.15 -23.39 -12.54
N PRO A 341 -4.42 -23.43 -13.67
CA PRO A 341 -4.87 -22.79 -14.89
C PRO A 341 -6.33 -23.21 -15.08
N SER A 342 -7.22 -22.21 -15.13
CA SER A 342 -8.64 -22.46 -15.24
C SER A 342 -8.83 -23.18 -16.56
N ASP A 343 -9.21 -24.47 -16.51
CA ASP A 343 -9.50 -25.35 -17.66
C ASP A 343 -10.56 -24.77 -18.64
N LYS A 344 -11.09 -23.57 -18.36
CA LYS A 344 -11.88 -22.78 -19.30
C LYS A 344 -11.08 -22.23 -20.48
N ASP A 345 -9.76 -22.13 -20.36
CA ASP A 345 -8.84 -21.95 -21.50
C ASP A 345 -8.25 -23.29 -21.92
N GLY A 346 -9.01 -24.38 -21.76
CA GLY A 346 -8.70 -25.63 -22.44
C GLY A 346 -8.46 -25.31 -23.93
N PRO A 347 -7.46 -25.94 -24.57
CA PRO A 347 -7.20 -25.72 -25.98
C PRO A 347 -8.54 -25.84 -26.69
N ASP A 348 -8.88 -24.85 -27.51
CA ASP A 348 -10.01 -24.92 -28.43
C ASP A 348 -9.89 -26.27 -29.17
N GLN A 349 -10.43 -27.34 -28.59
CA GLN A 349 -10.77 -28.58 -29.25
C GLN A 349 -12.03 -28.30 -30.05
N ARG A 350 -12.02 -27.20 -30.82
CA ARG A 350 -12.72 -27.22 -32.08
C ARG A 350 -12.00 -28.30 -32.88
N PRO A 351 -12.64 -29.47 -33.12
CA PRO A 351 -12.07 -30.42 -34.06
C PRO A 351 -11.81 -29.64 -35.35
N PRO A 352 -10.67 -29.86 -36.03
CA PRO A 352 -10.41 -29.21 -37.30
C PRO A 352 -11.62 -29.46 -38.21
N SER A 353 -12.38 -28.40 -38.51
CA SER A 353 -13.49 -28.51 -39.44
C SER A 353 -12.88 -28.93 -40.78
N GLY A 354 -13.19 -30.15 -41.22
CA GLY A 354 -12.55 -30.83 -42.36
C GLY A 354 -12.82 -30.22 -43.74
N GLY A 355 -12.73 -28.90 -43.88
CA GLY A 355 -12.97 -28.16 -45.12
C GLY A 355 -11.75 -27.47 -45.72
N GLU A 356 -10.59 -27.42 -45.04
CA GLU A 356 -9.44 -26.62 -45.50
C GLU A 356 -8.41 -27.38 -46.37
N TRP A 357 -8.66 -28.64 -46.74
CA TRP A 357 -7.77 -29.43 -47.61
C TRP A 357 -8.23 -29.54 -49.08
N LEU A 358 -9.18 -28.72 -49.52
CA LEU A 358 -9.70 -28.76 -50.89
C LEU A 358 -9.62 -27.40 -51.58
N THR A 359 -8.39 -26.90 -51.80
CA THR A 359 -8.04 -25.96 -52.88
C THR A 359 -6.57 -26.11 -53.22
#